data_AF-A0AA96QHG5-F1
#
_entry.id   AF-A0AA96QHG5-F1
#
_cell.length_a   1.000
_cell.length_b   1.000
_cell.length_c   1.000
_cell.angle_alpha   90.00
_cell.angle_beta   90.00
_cell.angle_gamma   90.00
#
_symmetry.space_group_name_H-M   'P 1'
#
loop_
_entity.id
_entity.type
_entity.pdbx_description
1 polymer ?
#
loop_
_entity_poly.entity_id
_entity_poly.type
_entity_poly.pdbx_seq_one_letter_code
_entity_poly.pdbx_strand_id
1 'polypeptide(L)'
;MPEPSIDVDDFPTEESTGVPTATQLRRHAGDIVVDEDGTLIEALDIDGCVIIRAHDVTIRASRISCAGSEASPFPIRMMDGYSNLKIVDSEIDGLGKAPVALYGNNWTADRIDVHNSADGVRLGDNTTLRESYVHDLAPQPGLHSDAVQVLHGRNVTVQGNTLMAYNPTLDDPLNGAIQTGQLMGPLDDVLIEGNYMDGGSYTVRGGAVPRDRHHIGVYVFRDNVIGPNCGYGPVDGVGAPVRWDSSNVWLDTAQVIPADGRSVDSRCTKEHRSRALAE
;
A
#
# COMPACT_ATOMS: atom_id res chain seq x y z
N MET A 1 0.79 10.19 34.77
CA MET A 1 0.39 9.08 33.89
C MET A 1 1.47 8.98 32.83
N PRO A 2 2.06 7.82 32.52
CA PRO A 2 2.82 7.71 31.29
C PRO A 2 1.90 8.10 30.13
N GLU A 3 2.41 8.84 29.15
CA GLU A 3 1.65 9.08 27.93
C GLU A 3 1.40 7.73 27.24
N PRO A 4 0.23 7.52 26.61
CA PRO A 4 -0.01 6.31 25.84
C PRO A 4 1.09 6.18 24.77
N SER A 5 1.91 5.14 24.87
CA SER A 5 2.87 4.78 23.83
C SER A 5 2.14 3.97 22.77
N ILE A 6 2.30 4.35 21.51
CA ILE A 6 1.84 3.56 20.37
C ILE A 6 2.92 2.53 20.09
N ASP A 7 2.55 1.25 20.07
CA ASP A 7 3.47 0.18 19.71
C ASP A 7 3.36 -0.12 18.21
N VAL A 8 4.50 -0.32 17.55
CA VAL A 8 4.52 -0.74 16.14
C VAL A 8 3.98 -2.15 15.98
N ASP A 9 4.10 -2.98 17.02
CA ASP A 9 3.61 -4.36 17.06
C ASP A 9 2.07 -4.45 17.10
N ASP A 10 1.37 -3.33 17.32
CA ASP A 10 -0.10 -3.25 17.22
C ASP A 10 -0.57 -3.23 15.75
N PHE A 11 0.34 -3.06 14.79
CA PHE A 11 0.05 -3.00 13.36
C PHE A 11 0.50 -4.27 12.62
N PRO A 12 0.00 -4.52 11.40
CA PRO A 12 0.36 -5.72 10.65
C PRO A 12 1.86 -5.87 10.41
N THR A 13 2.37 -7.09 10.54
CA THR A 13 3.75 -7.49 10.26
C THR A 13 3.79 -8.68 9.31
N GLU A 14 4.98 -9.14 8.91
CA GLU A 14 5.17 -10.38 8.14
C GLU A 14 4.59 -11.60 8.90
N GLU A 15 4.61 -11.60 10.24
CA GLU A 15 4.08 -12.72 11.04
C GLU A 15 2.54 -12.74 11.10
N SER A 16 1.88 -11.57 10.97
CA SER A 16 0.43 -11.44 11.07
C SER A 16 -0.28 -11.35 9.72
N THR A 17 0.47 -11.33 8.61
CA THR A 17 -0.05 -11.20 7.25
C THR A 17 0.50 -12.30 6.34
N GLY A 18 0.07 -12.32 5.08
CA GLY A 18 0.56 -13.30 4.12
C GLY A 18 -0.01 -14.69 4.38
N VAL A 19 0.72 -15.71 3.91
CA VAL A 19 0.28 -17.10 4.02
C VAL A 19 0.39 -17.57 5.49
N PRO A 20 -0.69 -18.06 6.12
CA PRO A 20 -0.62 -18.54 7.50
C PRO A 20 0.41 -19.66 7.63
N THR A 21 1.28 -19.60 8.66
CA THR A 21 2.48 -20.46 8.79
C THR A 21 2.21 -21.97 8.69
N ALA A 22 1.03 -22.43 9.11
CA ALA A 22 0.65 -23.85 9.07
C ALA A 22 0.08 -24.32 7.71
N THR A 23 -0.02 -23.42 6.72
CA THR A 23 -0.61 -23.73 5.41
C THR A 23 0.33 -24.62 4.60
N GLN A 24 -0.19 -25.75 4.12
CA GLN A 24 0.52 -26.59 3.16
C GLN A 24 0.24 -26.11 1.74
N LEU A 25 1.20 -25.43 1.13
CA LEU A 25 1.09 -24.95 -0.24
C LEU A 25 1.37 -26.05 -1.26
N ARG A 26 0.57 -26.08 -2.33
CA ARG A 26 0.81 -26.91 -3.51
C ARG A 26 1.45 -26.03 -4.59
N ARG A 27 2.54 -26.52 -5.17
CA ARG A 27 3.21 -25.79 -6.25
C ARG A 27 2.31 -25.70 -7.49
N HIS A 28 2.31 -24.52 -8.09
CA HIS A 28 1.78 -24.23 -9.40
C HIS A 28 2.86 -23.49 -10.19
N ALA A 29 3.17 -23.98 -11.40
CA ALA A 29 4.16 -23.35 -12.27
C ALA A 29 3.47 -22.73 -13.48
N GLY A 30 3.76 -21.47 -13.76
CA GLY A 30 3.17 -20.68 -14.83
C GLY A 30 2.01 -19.80 -14.36
N ASP A 31 1.57 -18.96 -15.28
CA ASP A 31 0.50 -18.00 -15.03
C ASP A 31 -0.86 -18.71 -14.86
N ILE A 32 -1.68 -18.14 -13.98
CA ILE A 32 -3.09 -18.51 -13.84
C ILE A 32 -3.94 -17.41 -14.47
N VAL A 33 -4.72 -17.79 -15.49
CA VAL A 33 -5.75 -16.91 -16.05
C VAL A 33 -7.12 -17.45 -15.63
N VAL A 34 -7.86 -16.64 -14.88
CA VAL A 34 -9.16 -17.02 -14.32
C VAL A 34 -10.26 -16.48 -15.22
N ASP A 35 -10.94 -17.37 -15.93
CA ASP A 35 -12.06 -17.06 -16.85
C ASP A 35 -13.42 -17.59 -16.36
N GLU A 36 -13.47 -18.18 -15.17
CA GLU A 36 -14.67 -18.76 -14.56
C GLU A 36 -15.05 -18.01 -13.28
N ASP A 37 -16.29 -17.53 -13.23
CA ASP A 37 -16.85 -16.83 -12.07
C ASP A 37 -16.86 -17.73 -10.83
N GLY A 38 -16.60 -17.15 -9.65
CA GLY A 38 -16.60 -17.89 -8.40
C GLY A 38 -15.38 -18.80 -8.19
N THR A 39 -14.36 -18.71 -9.04
CA THR A 39 -13.12 -19.50 -8.90
C THR A 39 -12.46 -19.24 -7.54
N LEU A 40 -12.04 -20.32 -6.89
CA LEU A 40 -11.23 -20.29 -5.67
C LEU A 40 -9.79 -20.74 -5.98
N ILE A 41 -8.83 -19.83 -5.81
CA ILE A 41 -7.40 -20.12 -5.78
C ILE A 41 -7.00 -20.24 -4.31
N GLU A 42 -6.64 -21.44 -3.86
CA GLU A 42 -6.34 -21.69 -2.45
C GLU A 42 -5.14 -22.62 -2.24
N ALA A 43 -4.32 -22.27 -1.25
CA ALA A 43 -3.18 -23.05 -0.80
C ALA A 43 -2.22 -23.38 -1.94
N LEU A 44 -1.94 -22.39 -2.80
CA LEU A 44 -0.99 -22.53 -3.90
C LEU A 44 0.29 -21.72 -3.64
N ASP A 45 1.41 -22.30 -4.06
CA ASP A 45 2.71 -21.63 -4.22
C ASP A 45 2.91 -21.44 -5.73
N ILE A 46 2.58 -20.25 -6.23
CA ILE A 46 2.45 -19.93 -7.66
C ILE A 46 3.74 -19.24 -8.12
N ASP A 47 4.48 -19.92 -9.01
CA ASP A 47 5.59 -19.34 -9.77
C ASP A 47 5.04 -18.84 -11.13
N GLY A 48 4.42 -17.68 -11.11
CA GLY A 48 3.65 -17.11 -12.22
C GLY A 48 2.68 -16.03 -11.77
N CYS A 49 2.12 -15.31 -12.74
CA CYS A 49 1.22 -14.19 -12.49
C CYS A 49 -0.25 -14.64 -12.51
N VAL A 50 -1.13 -13.92 -11.79
CA VAL A 50 -2.56 -14.22 -11.70
C VAL A 50 -3.38 -13.12 -12.38
N ILE A 51 -4.08 -13.48 -13.44
CA ILE A 51 -4.89 -12.57 -14.25
C ILE A 51 -6.37 -12.93 -14.06
N ILE A 52 -7.14 -11.98 -13.55
CA ILE A 52 -8.55 -12.19 -13.23
C ILE A 52 -9.44 -11.61 -14.32
N ARG A 53 -10.15 -12.50 -15.03
CA ARG A 53 -11.16 -12.20 -16.06
C ARG A 53 -12.50 -12.85 -15.72
N ALA A 54 -12.88 -12.77 -14.45
CA ALA A 54 -14.08 -13.38 -13.91
C ALA A 54 -14.58 -12.63 -12.67
N HIS A 55 -15.86 -12.78 -12.35
CA HIS A 55 -16.50 -12.24 -11.15
C HIS A 55 -16.32 -13.16 -9.94
N ASP A 56 -16.42 -12.58 -8.74
CA ASP A 56 -16.53 -13.32 -7.47
C ASP A 56 -15.38 -14.29 -7.19
N VAL A 57 -14.19 -14.00 -7.73
CA VAL A 57 -12.98 -14.81 -7.53
C VAL A 57 -12.43 -14.59 -6.13
N THR A 58 -11.97 -15.67 -5.49
CA THR A 58 -11.25 -15.61 -4.21
C THR A 58 -9.86 -16.21 -4.35
N ILE A 59 -8.85 -15.48 -3.91
CA ILE A 59 -7.48 -15.95 -3.69
C ILE A 59 -7.28 -16.00 -2.17
N ARG A 60 -6.91 -17.16 -1.64
CA ARG A 60 -6.76 -17.37 -0.19
C ARG A 60 -5.52 -18.20 0.13
N ALA A 61 -4.81 -17.85 1.20
CA ALA A 61 -3.73 -18.68 1.74
C ALA A 61 -2.72 -19.10 0.65
N SER A 62 -2.39 -18.20 -0.26
CA SER A 62 -1.56 -18.50 -1.43
C SER A 62 -0.38 -17.54 -1.54
N ARG A 63 0.73 -18.03 -2.06
CA ARG A 63 1.91 -17.24 -2.42
C ARG A 63 1.96 -17.06 -3.92
N ILE A 64 2.18 -15.82 -4.37
CA ILE A 64 2.30 -15.46 -5.77
C ILE A 64 3.69 -14.83 -5.98
N SER A 65 4.58 -15.53 -6.67
CA SER A 65 5.88 -15.03 -7.08
C SER A 65 5.86 -14.73 -8.58
N CYS A 66 5.92 -13.46 -8.96
CA CYS A 66 5.85 -13.04 -10.36
C CYS A 66 6.66 -11.77 -10.62
N ALA A 67 7.47 -11.81 -11.68
CA ALA A 67 8.27 -10.67 -12.17
C ALA A 67 7.56 -9.87 -13.28
N GLY A 68 6.31 -10.21 -13.58
CA GLY A 68 5.62 -9.90 -14.82
C GLY A 68 5.77 -11.01 -15.87
N SER A 69 4.81 -11.08 -16.78
CA SER A 69 4.74 -12.02 -17.89
C SER A 69 4.19 -11.34 -19.15
N GLU A 70 4.15 -12.08 -20.27
CA GLU A 70 3.49 -11.63 -21.50
C GLU A 70 1.98 -11.38 -21.30
N ALA A 71 1.35 -12.07 -20.34
CA ALA A 71 -0.08 -11.92 -20.06
C ALA A 71 -0.37 -10.71 -19.17
N SER A 72 0.53 -10.38 -18.24
CA SER A 72 0.39 -9.25 -17.32
C SER A 72 1.75 -8.85 -16.76
N PRO A 73 2.10 -7.56 -16.73
CA PRO A 73 3.31 -7.13 -16.03
C PRO A 73 3.14 -7.16 -14.50
N PHE A 74 1.95 -7.43 -13.97
CA PHE A 74 1.64 -7.40 -12.54
C PHE A 74 1.42 -8.82 -11.99
N PRO A 75 1.95 -9.16 -10.79
CA PRO A 75 1.68 -10.39 -10.07
C PRO A 75 0.20 -10.71 -9.94
N ILE A 76 -0.63 -9.73 -9.57
CA ILE A 76 -2.07 -9.88 -9.61
C ILE A 76 -2.66 -8.72 -10.42
N ARG A 77 -3.40 -9.07 -11.48
CA ARG A 77 -4.11 -8.10 -12.31
C ARG A 77 -5.60 -8.40 -12.35
N MET A 78 -6.40 -7.50 -11.80
CA MET A 78 -7.85 -7.50 -11.98
C MET A 78 -8.18 -6.76 -13.29
N MET A 79 -8.76 -7.47 -14.26
CA MET A 79 -9.11 -6.88 -15.55
C MET A 79 -10.41 -6.08 -15.47
N ASP A 80 -10.52 -5.06 -16.33
CA ASP A 80 -11.73 -4.24 -16.40
C ASP A 80 -12.94 -5.05 -16.87
N GLY A 81 -14.13 -4.65 -16.42
CA GLY A 81 -15.39 -5.35 -16.72
C GLY A 81 -15.77 -6.44 -15.71
N TYR A 82 -14.85 -6.83 -14.82
CA TYR A 82 -15.08 -7.83 -13.78
C TYR A 82 -15.16 -7.19 -12.39
N SER A 83 -15.63 -7.95 -11.39
CA SER A 83 -15.85 -7.44 -10.03
C SER A 83 -15.69 -8.48 -8.94
N ASN A 84 -15.57 -8.01 -7.69
CA ASN A 84 -15.60 -8.81 -6.46
C ASN A 84 -14.43 -9.79 -6.30
N LEU A 85 -13.23 -9.40 -6.76
CA LEU A 85 -12.01 -10.15 -6.41
C LEU A 85 -11.73 -9.99 -4.90
N LYS A 86 -11.57 -11.12 -4.20
CA LYS A 86 -11.15 -11.16 -2.80
C LYS A 86 -9.79 -11.81 -2.68
N ILE A 87 -8.87 -11.17 -1.97
CA ILE A 87 -7.53 -11.68 -1.68
C ILE A 87 -7.39 -11.68 -0.17
N VAL A 88 -7.12 -12.84 0.44
CA VAL A 88 -7.10 -12.97 1.90
C VAL A 88 -5.92 -13.84 2.33
N ASP A 89 -5.19 -13.42 3.35
CA ASP A 89 -4.08 -14.20 3.94
C ASP A 89 -3.12 -14.71 2.85
N SER A 90 -2.63 -13.82 1.98
CA SER A 90 -1.86 -14.20 0.79
C SER A 90 -0.63 -13.33 0.62
N GLU A 91 0.43 -13.91 0.09
CA GLU A 91 1.74 -13.27 -0.10
C GLU A 91 1.95 -12.97 -1.58
N ILE A 92 2.46 -11.78 -1.89
CA ILE A 92 2.76 -11.32 -3.25
C ILE A 92 4.23 -10.85 -3.30
N ASP A 93 5.05 -11.62 -4.01
CA ASP A 93 6.46 -11.34 -4.25
C ASP A 93 6.67 -10.88 -5.69
N GLY A 94 7.06 -9.61 -5.85
CA GLY A 94 7.36 -9.00 -7.15
C GLY A 94 8.71 -9.43 -7.78
N LEU A 95 9.49 -10.27 -7.11
CA LEU A 95 10.79 -10.79 -7.54
C LEU A 95 11.82 -9.71 -7.92
N GLY A 96 11.68 -8.52 -7.33
CA GLY A 96 12.52 -7.35 -7.58
C GLY A 96 12.28 -6.69 -8.95
N LYS A 97 11.23 -7.08 -9.68
CA LYS A 97 11.06 -6.77 -11.10
C LYS A 97 9.65 -6.31 -11.47
N ALA A 98 8.63 -6.78 -10.75
CA ALA A 98 7.27 -6.34 -11.00
C ALA A 98 7.15 -4.82 -10.79
N PRO A 99 6.59 -4.05 -11.74
CA PRO A 99 6.37 -2.62 -11.57
C PRO A 99 5.34 -2.30 -10.47
N VAL A 100 4.36 -3.19 -10.25
CA VAL A 100 3.32 -3.07 -9.21
C VAL A 100 2.89 -4.48 -8.83
N ALA A 101 2.68 -4.79 -7.55
CA ALA A 101 2.27 -6.13 -7.11
C ALA A 101 0.80 -6.44 -7.41
N LEU A 102 -0.11 -5.51 -7.11
CA LEU A 102 -1.55 -5.64 -7.35
C LEU A 102 -2.09 -4.40 -8.04
N TYR A 103 -2.80 -4.59 -9.15
CA TYR A 103 -3.44 -3.50 -9.89
C TYR A 103 -4.85 -3.88 -10.35
N GLY A 104 -5.78 -2.92 -10.24
CA GLY A 104 -7.07 -2.94 -10.91
C GLY A 104 -8.18 -2.28 -10.09
N ASN A 105 -9.42 -2.49 -10.52
CA ASN A 105 -10.64 -2.01 -9.85
C ASN A 105 -11.39 -3.19 -9.20
N ASN A 106 -12.38 -2.91 -8.34
CA ASN A 106 -13.34 -3.89 -7.81
C ASN A 106 -12.72 -5.07 -7.06
N TRP A 107 -11.80 -4.81 -6.14
CA TRP A 107 -11.14 -5.84 -5.34
C TRP A 107 -11.05 -5.48 -3.86
N THR A 108 -10.97 -6.49 -3.00
CA THR A 108 -10.67 -6.35 -1.57
C THR A 108 -9.51 -7.26 -1.21
N ALA A 109 -8.49 -6.70 -0.56
CA ALA A 109 -7.37 -7.43 0.00
C ALA A 109 -7.34 -7.28 1.53
N ASP A 110 -7.14 -8.39 2.23
CA ASP A 110 -7.19 -8.50 3.69
C ASP A 110 -6.03 -9.37 4.20
N ARG A 111 -5.20 -8.83 5.10
CA ARG A 111 -4.00 -9.50 5.64
C ARG A 111 -3.07 -10.03 4.54
N ILE A 112 -2.84 -9.25 3.49
CA ILE A 112 -1.84 -9.60 2.48
C ILE A 112 -0.45 -9.11 2.89
N ASP A 113 0.57 -9.87 2.52
CA ASP A 113 1.98 -9.47 2.59
C ASP A 113 2.45 -9.17 1.16
N VAL A 114 2.96 -7.95 0.93
CA VAL A 114 3.42 -7.50 -0.38
C VAL A 114 4.84 -6.99 -0.28
N HIS A 115 5.73 -7.58 -1.08
CA HIS A 115 7.13 -7.19 -1.10
C HIS A 115 7.79 -7.38 -2.47
N ASN A 116 9.02 -6.84 -2.60
CA ASN A 116 9.88 -6.99 -3.78
C ASN A 116 9.29 -6.51 -5.12
N SER A 117 8.30 -5.63 -5.13
CA SER A 117 7.82 -4.93 -6.32
C SER A 117 8.28 -3.47 -6.32
N ALA A 118 8.27 -2.80 -7.47
CA ALA A 118 8.64 -1.39 -7.53
C ALA A 118 7.64 -0.50 -6.79
N ASP A 119 6.35 -0.64 -7.09
CA ASP A 119 5.25 -0.17 -6.23
C ASP A 119 4.59 -1.36 -5.53
N GLY A 120 4.04 -1.15 -4.35
CA GLY A 120 3.25 -2.17 -3.66
C GLY A 120 1.92 -2.41 -4.39
N VAL A 121 0.89 -1.63 -4.05
CA VAL A 121 -0.44 -1.80 -4.65
C VAL A 121 -0.96 -0.51 -5.27
N ARG A 122 -1.70 -0.65 -6.37
CA ARG A 122 -2.38 0.46 -7.05
C ARG A 122 -3.88 0.24 -7.02
N LEU A 123 -4.57 1.18 -6.37
CA LEU A 123 -6.01 1.17 -6.16
C LEU A 123 -6.71 2.02 -7.22
N GLY A 124 -7.91 1.57 -7.61
CA GLY A 124 -8.85 2.28 -8.46
C GLY A 124 -10.27 2.22 -7.87
N ASP A 125 -11.29 2.24 -8.71
CA ASP A 125 -12.70 2.21 -8.27
C ASP A 125 -13.02 0.96 -7.42
N ASN A 126 -13.75 1.15 -6.32
CA ASN A 126 -14.26 0.10 -5.42
C ASN A 126 -13.16 -0.84 -4.93
N THR A 127 -12.13 -0.28 -4.29
CA THR A 127 -11.00 -1.06 -3.80
C THR A 127 -10.78 -0.90 -2.31
N THR A 128 -10.36 -1.96 -1.65
CA THR A 128 -10.09 -1.95 -0.21
C THR A 128 -8.83 -2.74 0.11
N LEU A 129 -7.89 -2.11 0.78
CA LEU A 129 -6.73 -2.77 1.39
C LEU A 129 -6.86 -2.66 2.91
N ARG A 130 -6.90 -3.78 3.62
CA ARG A 130 -7.02 -3.78 5.07
C ARG A 130 -6.06 -4.74 5.77
N GLU A 131 -5.64 -4.36 6.98
CA GLU A 131 -4.86 -5.20 7.89
C GLU A 131 -3.64 -5.86 7.21
N SER A 132 -3.08 -5.20 6.20
CA SER A 132 -2.06 -5.74 5.31
C SER A 132 -0.70 -5.08 5.53
N TYR A 133 0.36 -5.75 5.06
CA TYR A 133 1.73 -5.29 5.18
C TYR A 133 2.33 -5.10 3.78
N VAL A 134 2.79 -3.89 3.49
CA VAL A 134 3.49 -3.55 2.24
C VAL A 134 4.88 -3.05 2.58
N HIS A 135 5.91 -3.78 2.16
CA HIS A 135 7.28 -3.53 2.61
C HIS A 135 8.32 -3.99 1.58
N ASP A 136 9.60 -3.75 1.88
CA ASP A 136 10.73 -4.18 1.06
C ASP A 136 10.54 -3.96 -0.45
N LEU A 137 10.05 -2.76 -0.81
CA LEU A 137 9.89 -2.39 -2.20
C LEU A 137 11.25 -2.34 -2.90
N ALA A 138 11.26 -2.81 -4.14
CA ALA A 138 12.44 -2.87 -4.99
C ALA A 138 12.34 -1.79 -6.08
N PRO A 139 12.70 -0.52 -5.77
CA PRO A 139 12.57 0.57 -6.73
C PRO A 139 13.42 0.32 -7.97
N GLN A 140 12.87 0.68 -9.14
CA GLN A 140 13.57 0.59 -10.40
C GLN A 140 14.06 1.98 -10.83
N PRO A 141 15.21 2.08 -11.54
CA PRO A 141 15.74 3.36 -11.97
C PRO A 141 14.71 4.23 -12.71
N GLY A 142 14.47 5.44 -12.20
CA GLY A 142 13.55 6.40 -12.80
C GLY A 142 12.07 6.23 -12.41
N LEU A 143 11.73 5.26 -11.56
CA LEU A 143 10.39 5.14 -10.98
C LEU A 143 10.30 5.87 -9.64
N HIS A 144 9.13 6.41 -9.35
CA HIS A 144 8.75 6.91 -8.03
C HIS A 144 7.98 5.80 -7.34
N SER A 145 8.66 5.06 -6.48
CA SER A 145 8.10 3.89 -5.81
C SER A 145 7.20 4.27 -4.64
N ASP A 146 5.98 3.75 -4.66
CA ASP A 146 4.98 3.96 -3.62
C ASP A 146 4.50 2.64 -3.02
N ALA A 147 4.29 2.57 -1.71
CA ALA A 147 3.66 1.40 -1.09
C ALA A 147 2.20 1.26 -1.54
N VAL A 148 1.47 2.38 -1.54
CA VAL A 148 0.11 2.47 -2.03
C VAL A 148 -0.02 3.69 -2.94
N GLN A 149 -0.56 3.48 -4.14
CA GLN A 149 -0.82 4.58 -5.08
C GLN A 149 -2.27 4.59 -5.59
N VAL A 150 -2.89 5.78 -5.61
CA VAL A 150 -4.26 6.02 -6.09
C VAL A 150 -4.25 7.21 -7.06
N LEU A 151 -4.32 6.94 -8.37
CA LEU A 151 -4.23 7.98 -9.41
C LEU A 151 -5.58 8.46 -9.96
N HIS A 152 -6.63 7.73 -9.60
CA HIS A 152 -8.06 7.98 -9.83
C HIS A 152 -8.84 6.94 -9.04
N GLY A 153 -10.13 7.18 -8.80
CA GLY A 153 -10.99 6.17 -8.20
C GLY A 153 -12.12 6.76 -7.38
N ARG A 154 -13.15 5.96 -7.16
CA ARG A 154 -14.18 6.19 -6.15
C ARG A 154 -14.34 5.01 -5.21
N ASN A 155 -14.74 5.26 -3.95
CA ASN A 155 -14.96 4.23 -2.95
C ASN A 155 -13.68 3.40 -2.72
N VAL A 156 -12.66 4.08 -2.21
CA VAL A 156 -11.32 3.54 -1.93
C VAL A 156 -11.08 3.56 -0.43
N THR A 157 -10.70 2.42 0.13
CA THR A 157 -10.36 2.32 1.56
C THR A 157 -8.98 1.70 1.76
N VAL A 158 -8.15 2.34 2.58
CA VAL A 158 -6.86 1.82 3.04
C VAL A 158 -6.88 1.90 4.56
N GLN A 159 -7.05 0.76 5.22
CA GLN A 159 -7.36 0.71 6.65
C GLN A 159 -6.48 -0.25 7.45
N GLY A 160 -5.91 0.21 8.57
CA GLY A 160 -5.27 -0.70 9.52
C GLY A 160 -4.01 -1.40 8.98
N ASN A 161 -3.35 -0.83 7.96
CA ASN A 161 -2.20 -1.44 7.31
C ASN A 161 -0.88 -0.96 7.92
N THR A 162 0.20 -1.70 7.67
CA THR A 162 1.57 -1.21 7.79
C THR A 162 2.14 -0.96 6.39
N LEU A 163 2.56 0.27 6.10
CA LEU A 163 3.04 0.68 4.79
C LEU A 163 4.45 1.28 4.89
N MET A 164 5.45 0.52 4.43
CA MET A 164 6.85 0.89 4.54
C MET A 164 7.37 1.40 3.20
N ALA A 165 7.58 2.71 3.11
CA ALA A 165 8.18 3.36 1.96
C ALA A 165 9.65 3.67 2.23
N TYR A 166 10.44 2.65 2.54
CA TYR A 166 11.87 2.78 2.74
C TYR A 166 12.57 1.54 2.22
N ASN A 167 13.66 1.73 1.48
CA ASN A 167 14.55 0.66 1.11
C ASN A 167 15.85 0.77 1.93
N PRO A 168 16.06 -0.09 2.96
CA PRO A 168 17.23 -0.03 3.82
C PRO A 168 18.53 -0.38 3.09
N THR A 169 18.45 -1.21 2.05
CA THR A 169 19.62 -1.61 1.25
C THR A 169 20.17 -0.43 0.44
N LEU A 170 19.30 0.48 -0.01
CA LEU A 170 19.64 1.62 -0.83
C LEU A 170 19.77 2.94 -0.04
N ASP A 171 19.46 2.96 1.27
CA ASP A 171 19.24 4.19 2.05
C ASP A 171 18.27 5.15 1.33
N ASP A 172 17.22 4.59 0.72
CA ASP A 172 16.28 5.35 -0.11
C ASP A 172 14.91 5.46 0.59
N PRO A 173 14.44 6.67 0.93
CA PRO A 173 13.09 6.88 1.47
C PRO A 173 12.00 6.69 0.40
N LEU A 174 12.29 6.27 -0.82
CA LEU A 174 11.30 6.07 -1.89
C LEU A 174 10.45 7.33 -2.11
N ASN A 175 9.29 7.20 -2.77
CA ASN A 175 8.41 8.36 -3.01
C ASN A 175 7.42 8.59 -1.86
N GLY A 176 6.65 7.58 -1.46
CA GLY A 176 5.69 7.69 -0.36
C GLY A 176 5.05 6.37 0.07
N ALA A 177 4.58 6.31 1.32
CA ALA A 177 3.73 5.21 1.77
C ALA A 177 2.34 5.31 1.11
N ILE A 178 1.84 6.55 0.99
CA ILE A 178 0.62 6.86 0.25
C ILE A 178 0.94 7.93 -0.80
N GLN A 179 0.73 7.60 -2.06
CA GLN A 179 0.70 8.57 -3.15
C GLN A 179 -0.70 8.62 -3.74
N THR A 180 -1.37 9.75 -3.57
CA THR A 180 -2.62 10.01 -4.26
C THR A 180 -2.51 11.25 -5.13
N GLY A 181 -3.29 11.28 -6.19
CA GLY A 181 -3.27 12.39 -7.13
C GLY A 181 -4.23 12.16 -8.28
N GLN A 182 -4.54 13.24 -8.98
CA GLN A 182 -5.56 13.25 -10.03
C GLN A 182 -5.00 13.07 -11.43
N LEU A 183 -3.81 12.46 -11.52
CA LEU A 183 -3.03 12.33 -12.76
C LEU A 183 -3.82 11.62 -13.86
N MET A 184 -4.76 10.74 -13.48
CA MET A 184 -5.51 9.91 -14.43
C MET A 184 -7.03 10.06 -14.32
N GLY A 185 -7.54 10.90 -13.41
CA GLY A 185 -8.99 11.11 -13.26
C GLY A 185 -9.42 11.70 -11.91
N PRO A 186 -10.74 11.80 -11.65
CA PRO A 186 -11.27 12.26 -10.38
C PRO A 186 -10.99 11.27 -9.23
N LEU A 187 -10.97 11.80 -8.01
CA LEU A 187 -10.87 11.04 -6.77
C LEU A 187 -12.06 11.39 -5.88
N ASP A 188 -12.81 10.41 -5.43
CA ASP A 188 -13.97 10.64 -4.55
C ASP A 188 -14.14 9.48 -3.58
N ASP A 189 -14.73 9.72 -2.42
CA ASP A 189 -14.94 8.71 -1.38
C ASP A 189 -13.69 7.86 -1.08
N VAL A 190 -12.63 8.53 -0.64
CA VAL A 190 -11.35 7.91 -0.26
C VAL A 190 -11.14 8.03 1.24
N LEU A 191 -10.92 6.90 1.91
CA LEU A 191 -10.64 6.79 3.33
C LEU A 191 -9.29 6.13 3.58
N ILE A 192 -8.39 6.87 4.24
CA ILE A 192 -7.10 6.36 4.72
C ILE A 192 -7.11 6.43 6.24
N GLU A 193 -7.28 5.28 6.90
CA GLU A 193 -7.60 5.21 8.32
C GLU A 193 -6.75 4.21 9.10
N GLY A 194 -6.26 4.59 10.29
CA GLY A 194 -5.72 3.62 11.22
C GLY A 194 -4.44 2.91 10.73
N ASN A 195 -3.75 3.45 9.73
CA ASN A 195 -2.55 2.81 9.18
C ASN A 195 -1.32 3.29 9.95
N TYR A 196 -0.34 2.40 10.09
CA TYR A 196 1.05 2.78 10.34
C TYR A 196 1.77 2.97 9.01
N MET A 197 2.46 4.10 8.87
CA MET A 197 3.16 4.46 7.64
C MET A 197 4.52 5.04 7.98
N ASP A 198 5.57 4.60 7.28
CA ASP A 198 6.91 5.10 7.51
C ASP A 198 7.73 5.20 6.22
N GLY A 199 8.75 6.05 6.24
CA GLY A 199 9.53 6.39 5.05
C GLY A 199 8.80 7.39 4.14
N GLY A 200 9.15 7.40 2.86
CA GLY A 200 8.64 8.33 1.86
C GLY A 200 9.50 9.59 1.74
N SER A 201 9.70 10.08 0.51
CA SER A 201 10.10 11.48 0.30
C SER A 201 9.15 12.43 1.02
N TYR A 202 7.84 12.18 0.89
CA TYR A 202 6.87 12.50 1.93
C TYR A 202 6.13 11.21 2.26
N THR A 203 5.87 10.91 3.52
CA THR A 203 5.17 9.67 3.89
C THR A 203 3.79 9.60 3.25
N VAL A 204 3.05 10.71 3.29
CA VAL A 204 1.75 10.85 2.64
C VAL A 204 1.75 12.00 1.64
N ARG A 205 1.25 11.73 0.44
CA ARG A 205 0.91 12.74 -0.57
C ARG A 205 -0.58 12.66 -0.88
N GLY A 206 -1.33 13.66 -0.41
CA GLY A 206 -2.80 13.71 -0.51
C GLY A 206 -3.36 14.20 -1.84
N GLY A 207 -2.49 14.65 -2.76
CA GLY A 207 -2.93 15.04 -4.12
C GLY A 207 -3.71 16.35 -4.22
N ALA A 208 -3.85 17.14 -3.14
CA ALA A 208 -4.55 18.44 -3.17
C ALA A 208 -3.75 19.59 -3.82
N VAL A 209 -2.55 19.32 -4.36
CA VAL A 209 -1.77 20.34 -5.06
C VAL A 209 -2.36 20.54 -6.47
N PRO A 210 -2.76 21.77 -6.85
CA PRO A 210 -3.46 22.02 -8.09
C PRO A 210 -2.48 21.88 -9.27
N ARG A 211 -2.44 20.70 -9.88
CA ARG A 211 -1.91 20.54 -11.23
C ARG A 211 -3.02 20.30 -12.24
N ASP A 212 -4.16 19.74 -11.82
CA ASP A 212 -5.20 19.26 -12.73
C ASP A 212 -6.60 19.65 -12.21
N ARG A 213 -7.54 19.99 -13.11
CA ARG A 213 -8.89 20.51 -12.78
C ARG A 213 -9.90 19.41 -12.41
N HIS A 214 -9.43 18.23 -11.99
CA HIS A 214 -10.32 17.11 -11.71
C HIS A 214 -10.98 17.28 -10.33
N HIS A 215 -12.12 16.62 -10.11
CA HIS A 215 -12.86 16.71 -8.85
C HIS A 215 -12.17 15.88 -7.76
N ILE A 216 -11.98 16.47 -6.57
CA ILE A 216 -11.77 15.74 -5.31
C ILE A 216 -13.05 15.93 -4.48
N GLY A 217 -13.72 14.82 -4.17
CA GLY A 217 -14.90 14.81 -3.33
C GLY A 217 -14.58 14.48 -1.87
N VAL A 218 -15.24 13.47 -1.28
CA VAL A 218 -15.00 13.05 0.11
C VAL A 218 -13.64 12.36 0.21
N TYR A 219 -12.68 12.98 0.89
CA TYR A 219 -11.33 12.43 1.00
C TYR A 219 -10.77 12.69 2.40
N VAL A 220 -10.62 11.64 3.21
CA VAL A 220 -10.30 11.73 4.64
C VAL A 220 -9.06 10.90 5.01
N PHE A 221 -8.16 11.52 5.77
CA PHE A 221 -7.10 10.86 6.51
C PHE A 221 -7.38 11.01 8.00
N ARG A 222 -7.50 9.91 8.75
CA ARG A 222 -7.71 9.95 10.20
C ARG A 222 -7.07 8.76 10.90
N ASP A 223 -6.75 8.94 12.17
CA ASP A 223 -6.28 7.90 13.09
C ASP A 223 -5.01 7.18 12.61
N ASN A 224 -4.24 7.79 11.69
CA ASN A 224 -3.01 7.20 11.19
C ASN A 224 -1.81 7.55 12.09
N VAL A 225 -0.84 6.64 12.10
CA VAL A 225 0.42 6.80 12.82
C VAL A 225 1.55 6.88 11.80
N ILE A 226 2.39 7.91 11.93
CA ILE A 226 3.49 8.17 11.00
C ILE A 226 4.83 7.98 11.71
N GLY A 227 5.71 7.16 11.11
CA GLY A 227 7.09 6.96 11.54
C GLY A 227 8.03 8.09 11.09
N PRO A 228 9.22 8.20 11.70
CA PRO A 228 10.10 9.35 11.53
C PRO A 228 10.95 9.32 10.24
N ASN A 229 10.90 8.26 9.43
CA ASN A 229 11.89 8.01 8.37
C ASN A 229 11.62 8.73 7.05
N CYS A 230 10.73 9.72 7.05
CA CYS A 230 10.44 10.60 5.91
C CYS A 230 11.69 11.36 5.40
N GLY A 231 11.62 11.84 4.16
CA GLY A 231 12.66 12.63 3.49
C GLY A 231 12.54 14.13 3.71
N TYR A 232 11.42 14.69 3.29
CA TYR A 232 11.13 16.12 3.29
C TYR A 232 10.12 16.52 4.38
N GLY A 233 9.18 15.61 4.69
CA GLY A 233 8.11 15.86 5.65
C GLY A 233 7.18 14.67 5.77
N PRO A 234 6.32 14.62 6.81
CA PRO A 234 5.35 13.55 6.96
C PRO A 234 4.27 13.60 5.87
N VAL A 235 3.84 14.81 5.48
CA VAL A 235 2.69 14.97 4.57
C VAL A 235 2.90 16.12 3.58
N ASP A 236 2.33 15.97 2.38
CA ASP A 236 2.22 17.02 1.36
C ASP A 236 0.85 16.94 0.68
N GLY A 237 0.27 18.10 0.34
CA GLY A 237 -0.99 18.16 -0.40
C GLY A 237 -2.19 17.51 0.31
N VAL A 238 -2.27 17.60 1.65
CA VAL A 238 -3.41 17.10 2.46
C VAL A 238 -4.33 18.22 2.96
N GLY A 239 -4.18 19.44 2.42
CA GLY A 239 -5.10 20.54 2.65
C GLY A 239 -6.40 20.41 1.85
N ALA A 240 -7.36 21.30 2.10
CA ALA A 240 -8.66 21.29 1.43
C ALA A 240 -8.51 21.19 -0.11
N PRO A 241 -9.26 20.30 -0.77
CA PRO A 241 -10.45 19.59 -0.29
C PRO A 241 -10.19 18.30 0.51
N VAL A 242 -8.94 17.86 0.66
CA VAL A 242 -8.60 16.73 1.53
C VAL A 242 -8.83 17.13 2.98
N ARG A 243 -9.47 16.24 3.75
CA ARG A 243 -9.66 16.38 5.19
C ARG A 243 -8.56 15.61 5.92
N TRP A 244 -7.59 16.35 6.44
CA TRP A 244 -6.60 15.85 7.38
C TRP A 244 -7.12 16.00 8.82
N ASP A 245 -7.48 14.90 9.47
CA ASP A 245 -7.98 14.92 10.84
C ASP A 245 -6.83 15.13 11.85
N SER A 246 -7.15 15.71 13.01
CA SER A 246 -6.19 15.93 14.09
C SER A 246 -5.79 14.65 14.83
N SER A 247 -6.39 13.50 14.52
CA SER A 247 -6.00 12.22 15.08
C SER A 247 -4.81 11.56 14.38
N ASN A 248 -4.27 12.15 13.31
CA ASN A 248 -3.03 11.67 12.70
C ASN A 248 -1.83 12.15 13.53
N VAL A 249 -1.00 11.20 13.99
CA VAL A 249 0.06 11.47 14.98
C VAL A 249 1.39 10.83 14.60
N TRP A 250 2.47 11.32 15.18
CA TRP A 250 3.77 10.65 15.14
C TRP A 250 3.81 9.42 16.06
N LEU A 251 4.46 8.34 15.61
CA LEU A 251 4.67 7.12 16.40
C LEU A 251 5.41 7.41 17.72
N ASP A 252 6.51 8.17 17.65
CA ASP A 252 7.46 8.36 18.74
C ASP A 252 6.97 9.26 19.89
N THR A 253 6.01 10.14 19.61
CA THR A 253 5.62 11.23 20.50
C THR A 253 4.12 11.40 20.65
N ALA A 254 3.32 10.66 19.87
CA ALA A 254 1.87 10.83 19.76
C ALA A 254 1.44 12.28 19.43
N GLN A 255 2.36 13.13 18.95
CA GLN A 255 2.06 14.51 18.60
C GLN A 255 1.30 14.58 17.29
N VAL A 256 0.28 15.43 17.27
CA VAL A 256 -0.54 15.69 16.08
C VAL A 256 0.31 16.27 14.95
N ILE A 257 0.14 15.70 13.76
CA ILE A 257 0.77 16.19 12.53
C ILE A 257 -0.16 17.24 11.90
N PRO A 258 0.27 18.48 11.68
CA PRO A 258 -0.56 19.50 11.05
C PRO A 258 -0.70 19.30 9.54
N ALA A 259 -1.84 19.72 8.98
CA ALA A 259 -2.15 19.56 7.56
C ALA A 259 -1.26 20.40 6.61
N ASP A 260 -0.58 21.43 7.13
CA ASP A 260 0.37 22.22 6.34
C ASP A 260 1.70 21.48 6.10
N GLY A 261 1.87 20.28 6.68
CA GLY A 261 2.93 19.32 6.39
C GLY A 261 4.35 19.78 6.70
N ARG A 262 4.50 21.03 7.13
CA ARG A 262 5.75 21.69 7.46
C ARG A 262 5.97 21.69 8.96
N SER A 263 5.64 20.61 9.68
CA SER A 263 6.00 20.57 11.10
C SER A 263 7.49 20.86 11.20
N VAL A 264 7.78 22.01 11.81
CA VAL A 264 8.99 22.83 11.68
C VAL A 264 10.17 22.20 12.44
N ASP A 265 10.18 20.88 12.54
CA ASP A 265 11.02 20.13 13.45
C ASP A 265 11.66 18.98 12.70
N SER A 266 12.99 18.96 12.80
CA SER A 266 14.02 18.18 12.10
C SER A 266 13.89 16.64 12.04
N ARG A 267 12.71 16.06 12.22
CA ARG A 267 12.53 14.60 12.44
C ARG A 267 12.74 13.74 11.19
N CYS A 268 12.40 14.25 10.02
CA CYS A 268 12.65 13.60 8.72
C CYS A 268 14.15 13.67 8.27
N THR A 269 15.07 14.09 9.14
CA THR A 269 16.49 14.22 8.75
C THR A 269 17.20 12.87 8.77
N LYS A 270 18.23 12.73 7.93
CA LYS A 270 19.05 11.51 7.83
C LYS A 270 19.64 11.05 9.18
N GLU A 271 19.87 11.97 10.12
CA GLU A 271 20.43 11.64 11.44
C GLU A 271 19.49 10.77 12.29
N HIS A 272 18.16 10.94 12.16
CA HIS A 272 17.18 10.11 12.88
C HIS A 272 17.02 8.70 12.30
N ARG A 273 17.25 8.51 10.99
CA ARG A 273 17.13 7.20 10.30
C ARG A 273 18.12 6.15 10.81
N SER A 274 19.29 6.61 11.25
CA SER A 274 20.35 5.72 11.76
C SER A 274 20.11 5.15 13.15
N ARG A 275 19.12 5.66 13.90
CA ARG A 275 18.78 5.16 15.25
C ARG A 275 17.66 4.13 15.24
N ALA A 276 16.71 4.21 14.31
CA ALA A 276 15.58 3.27 14.23
C ALA A 276 15.96 1.87 13.71
N LEU A 277 17.14 1.71 13.09
CA LEU A 277 17.66 0.43 12.58
C LEU A 277 18.66 -0.23 13.54
N ALA A 278 18.88 0.35 14.72
CA ALA A 278 19.91 -0.06 15.67
C ALA A 278 19.37 -0.63 16.99
N GLU A 279 18.05 -0.79 17.10
CA GLU A 279 17.35 -1.47 18.20
C GLU A 279 16.55 -2.65 17.64
#